data_AF-A0A959PM06-F1
#
_entry.id   AF-A0A959PM06-F1
#
_cell.length_a   1.000
_cell.length_b   1.000
_cell.length_c   1.000
_cell.angle_alpha   90.00
_cell.angle_beta   90.00
_cell.angle_gamma   90.00
#
_symmetry.space_group_name_H-M   'P 1'
#
loop_
_entity.id
_entity.type
_entity.pdbx_description
1 polymer ?
#
loop_
_entity_poly.entity_id
_entity_poly.type
_entity_poly.pdbx_seq_one_letter_code
_entity_poly.pdbx_strand_id
1 'polypeptide(L)'
;MKLAGNQRIIRIANDRVYFTPEHFIPLSQTNLPPKIIRFRPNKIIHWTVEITGYQPEREAIRLRVIDYHPSQLLGFATQTMKHPLRIITFTHLHWHEVEPLLSFYHKIDLQPYLVEWDEQQLIQAKFAMSEMDLMPAIPKSPEEITAPPNLNETWQEIKQVPFEEVHFDFGKANVRIISHKTGSRLNVELYNPYLVPEFNWVKRYFARILKTERCQVVVNCQKTPVGIQIMQANSPEIGKIDDRMIEIVRRMHALDQWNRLEAPGADKRLFTSDEIQEYDFGNEQAKPSKPLSDVEMLQLILTEMHVRNAAQLEYLSGKLQATNQRIRFTLKPISGFLFFIQGEKMCHHCWELLDSHATYVWTFDPAEIFIEEQIRRLEGIINLIRENGRLRYRQWVRQNRDQRHPKLTVIEHTYANSPVKDAFPVWRQKLESILW
;
A
#
# COMPACT_ATOMS: atom_id res chain seq x y z
N MET A 1 15.62 42.76 -0.24
CA MET A 1 15.67 43.18 -1.66
C MET A 1 14.22 43.41 -2.10
N LYS A 2 13.86 44.57 -2.69
CA LYS A 2 12.47 44.81 -3.13
C LYS A 2 12.15 43.86 -4.30
N LEU A 3 11.04 43.12 -4.21
CA LEU A 3 10.53 42.31 -5.32
C LEU A 3 10.32 43.21 -6.55
N ALA A 4 10.64 42.71 -7.75
CA ALA A 4 10.38 43.44 -9.00
C ALA A 4 8.87 43.73 -9.14
N GLY A 5 8.50 44.80 -9.86
CA GLY A 5 7.10 45.30 -9.93
C GLY A 5 6.03 44.25 -10.30
N ASN A 6 6.43 43.18 -10.98
CA ASN A 6 5.57 42.10 -11.47
C ASN A 6 5.64 40.80 -10.64
N GLN A 7 6.44 40.76 -9.56
CA GLN A 7 6.55 39.60 -8.68
C GLN A 7 5.64 39.73 -7.46
N ARG A 8 5.01 38.63 -7.06
CA ARG A 8 4.10 38.54 -5.90
C ARG A 8 4.39 37.27 -5.11
N ILE A 9 4.02 37.26 -3.84
CA ILE A 9 4.02 36.05 -3.03
C ILE A 9 2.58 35.56 -2.98
N ILE A 10 2.37 34.27 -3.20
CA ILE A 10 1.08 33.62 -2.98
C ILE A 10 1.21 32.59 -1.86
N ARG A 11 0.13 32.37 -1.14
CA ARG A 11 0.05 31.34 -0.11
C ARG A 11 -0.96 30.28 -0.52
N ILE A 12 -0.61 29.01 -0.46
CA ILE A 12 -1.51 27.88 -0.76
C ILE A 12 -1.78 27.12 0.53
N ALA A 13 -3.06 26.99 0.89
CA ALA A 13 -3.52 26.25 2.05
C ALA A 13 -5.00 25.88 1.90
N ASN A 14 -5.41 24.71 2.41
CA ASN A 14 -6.81 24.27 2.47
C ASN A 14 -7.56 24.39 1.13
N ASP A 15 -6.95 23.90 0.06
CA ASP A 15 -7.46 23.98 -1.30
C ASP A 15 -7.76 25.40 -1.83
N ARG A 16 -7.05 26.40 -1.31
CA ARG A 16 -7.20 27.81 -1.69
C ARG A 16 -5.83 28.43 -1.97
N VAL A 17 -5.81 29.31 -2.98
CA VAL A 17 -4.67 30.14 -3.34
C VAL A 17 -4.96 31.56 -2.86
N TYR A 18 -4.21 32.02 -1.87
CA TYR A 18 -4.32 33.35 -1.29
C TYR A 18 -3.37 34.30 -2.02
N PHE A 19 -3.94 35.39 -2.54
CA PHE A 19 -3.18 36.49 -3.16
C PHE A 19 -2.98 37.65 -2.20
N THR A 20 -3.80 37.77 -1.16
CA THR A 20 -3.56 38.61 0.02
C THR A 20 -4.00 37.81 1.25
N PRO A 21 -3.76 38.27 2.49
CA PRO A 21 -4.26 37.57 3.67
C PRO A 21 -5.79 37.37 3.67
N GLU A 22 -6.54 38.29 3.06
CA GLU A 22 -8.01 38.33 3.03
C GLU A 22 -8.62 37.76 1.75
N HIS A 23 -7.90 37.81 0.62
CA HIS A 23 -8.43 37.38 -0.67
C HIS A 23 -7.84 36.05 -1.15
N PHE A 24 -8.74 35.11 -1.48
CA PHE A 24 -8.37 33.79 -1.97
C PHE A 24 -9.21 33.36 -3.17
N ILE A 25 -8.59 32.51 -4.00
CA ILE A 25 -9.21 31.81 -5.11
C ILE A 25 -9.20 30.32 -4.77
N PRO A 26 -10.36 29.62 -4.80
CA PRO A 26 -10.41 28.17 -4.68
C PRO A 26 -9.55 27.48 -5.75
N LEU A 27 -8.90 26.36 -5.42
CA LEU A 27 -8.14 25.57 -6.40
C LEU A 27 -8.99 25.13 -7.60
N SER A 28 -10.31 24.96 -7.42
CA SER A 28 -11.25 24.65 -8.51
C SER A 28 -11.36 25.75 -9.58
N GLN A 29 -10.94 26.97 -9.26
CA GLN A 29 -10.87 28.12 -10.17
C GLN A 29 -9.45 28.34 -10.70
N THR A 30 -8.62 27.30 -10.63
CA THR A 30 -7.29 27.26 -11.20
C THR A 30 -7.17 26.11 -12.20
N ASN A 31 -6.08 26.06 -12.97
CA ASN A 31 -5.73 24.87 -13.77
C ASN A 31 -5.17 23.71 -12.91
N LEU A 32 -5.25 23.82 -11.58
CA LEU A 32 -4.86 22.82 -10.58
C LEU A 32 -6.08 22.42 -9.70
N PRO A 33 -7.16 21.87 -10.27
CA PRO A 33 -8.38 21.61 -9.51
C PRO A 33 -8.20 20.48 -8.48
N PRO A 34 -8.96 20.48 -7.36
CA PRO A 34 -8.86 19.47 -6.28
C PRO A 34 -9.10 18.01 -6.68
N LYS A 35 -9.63 17.79 -7.89
CA LYS A 35 -9.81 16.46 -8.50
C LYS A 35 -8.50 15.90 -9.08
N ILE A 36 -7.57 16.79 -9.45
CA ILE A 36 -6.30 16.46 -10.10
C ILE A 36 -5.13 16.58 -9.12
N ILE A 37 -5.20 17.52 -8.16
CA ILE A 37 -4.10 17.83 -7.26
C ILE A 37 -4.62 18.35 -5.92
N ARG A 38 -4.05 17.87 -4.81
CA ARG A 38 -4.27 18.43 -3.47
C ARG A 38 -2.95 18.64 -2.76
N PHE A 39 -2.85 19.79 -2.13
CA PHE A 39 -1.71 20.15 -1.30
C PHE A 39 -1.85 19.54 0.09
N ARG A 40 -0.73 19.31 0.78
CA ARG A 40 -0.75 18.81 2.15
C ARG A 40 -1.47 19.81 3.07
N PRO A 41 -2.57 19.43 3.75
CA PRO A 41 -3.43 20.36 4.49
C PRO A 41 -2.72 21.09 5.64
N ASN A 42 -1.62 20.51 6.16
CA ASN A 42 -0.85 21.07 7.28
C ASN A 42 0.43 21.80 6.86
N LYS A 43 0.64 22.02 5.55
CA LYS A 43 1.80 22.75 5.03
C LYS A 43 1.32 24.08 4.47
N ILE A 44 1.71 25.19 5.11
CA ILE A 44 1.51 26.52 4.53
C ILE A 44 2.58 26.70 3.46
N ILE A 45 2.17 26.67 2.21
CA ILE A 45 3.07 26.78 1.07
C ILE A 45 3.10 28.25 0.64
N HIS A 46 4.29 28.81 0.48
CA HIS A 46 4.45 30.14 -0.11
C HIS A 46 5.25 29.99 -1.39
N TRP A 47 4.77 30.58 -2.48
CA TRP A 47 5.49 30.64 -3.75
C TRP A 47 5.71 32.10 -4.14
N THR A 48 6.88 32.42 -4.66
CA THR A 48 7.09 33.67 -5.41
C THR A 48 6.70 33.42 -6.85
N VAL A 49 5.77 34.22 -7.34
CA VAL A 49 5.23 34.14 -8.69
C VAL A 49 5.45 35.45 -9.44
N GLU A 50 5.61 35.34 -10.74
CA GLU A 50 5.61 36.46 -11.68
C GLU A 50 4.28 36.52 -12.44
N ILE A 51 3.72 37.72 -12.56
CA ILE A 51 2.55 37.96 -13.38
C ILE A 51 3.01 38.09 -14.83
N THR A 52 2.62 37.13 -15.67
CA THR A 52 2.99 37.09 -17.10
C THR A 52 1.90 37.65 -18.01
N GLY A 53 0.68 37.84 -17.49
CA GLY A 53 -0.42 38.49 -18.21
C GLY A 53 -1.71 38.58 -17.39
N TYR A 54 -2.55 39.56 -17.73
CA TYR A 54 -3.88 39.74 -17.14
C TYR A 54 -4.91 39.96 -18.25
N GLN A 55 -6.06 39.30 -18.14
CA GLN A 55 -7.19 39.42 -19.07
C GLN A 55 -8.38 40.07 -18.36
N PRO A 56 -8.62 41.39 -18.55
CA PRO A 56 -9.67 42.12 -17.83
C PRO A 56 -11.07 41.53 -18.03
N GLU A 57 -11.41 41.09 -19.25
CA GLU A 57 -12.76 40.59 -19.56
C GLU A 57 -13.12 39.28 -18.86
N ARG A 58 -12.12 38.52 -18.40
CA ARG A 58 -12.30 37.24 -17.71
C ARG A 58 -11.89 37.27 -16.24
N GLU A 59 -11.44 38.43 -15.75
CA GLU A 59 -10.83 38.58 -14.42
C GLU A 59 -9.77 37.49 -14.16
N ALA A 60 -8.96 37.17 -15.19
CA ALA A 60 -8.05 36.03 -15.19
C ALA A 60 -6.58 36.47 -15.25
N ILE A 61 -5.72 35.82 -14.45
CA ILE A 61 -4.29 36.11 -14.38
C ILE A 61 -3.47 34.88 -14.76
N ARG A 62 -2.36 35.09 -15.48
CA ARG A 62 -1.35 34.07 -15.73
C ARG A 62 -0.14 34.29 -14.83
N LEU A 63 0.26 33.22 -14.15
CA LEU A 63 1.37 33.21 -13.20
C LEU A 63 2.46 32.23 -13.63
N ARG A 64 3.70 32.61 -13.43
CA ARG A 64 4.88 31.73 -13.50
C ARG A 64 5.50 31.63 -12.11
N VAL A 65 5.73 30.42 -11.61
CA VAL A 65 6.41 30.25 -10.32
C VAL A 65 7.91 30.47 -10.54
N ILE A 66 8.50 31.38 -9.77
CA ILE A 66 9.94 31.67 -9.79
C ILE A 66 10.65 30.94 -8.66
N ASP A 67 10.02 30.88 -7.48
CA ASP A 67 10.59 30.29 -6.28
C ASP A 67 9.51 29.53 -5.50
N TYR A 68 9.74 28.24 -5.26
CA TYR A 68 8.83 27.36 -4.51
C TYR A 68 9.07 27.43 -2.99
N HIS A 69 10.19 28.02 -2.56
CA HIS A 69 10.65 28.10 -1.18
C HIS A 69 11.25 29.49 -0.84
N PRO A 70 10.49 30.58 -0.99
CA PRO A 70 11.01 31.92 -0.77
C PRO A 70 11.42 32.15 0.69
N SER A 71 12.64 32.62 0.88
CA SER A 71 13.20 32.95 2.21
C SER A 71 12.65 34.27 2.78
N GLN A 72 12.01 35.11 1.97
CA GLN A 72 11.42 36.40 2.39
C GLN A 72 9.91 36.44 2.13
N LEU A 73 9.12 36.50 3.21
CA LEU A 73 7.64 36.50 3.15
C LEU A 73 6.99 37.87 3.43
N LEU A 74 7.77 38.89 3.80
CA LEU A 74 7.30 40.22 4.20
C LEU A 74 6.42 40.91 3.14
N GLY A 75 6.60 40.58 1.85
CA GLY A 75 5.78 41.12 0.75
C GLY A 75 4.33 40.63 0.76
N PHE A 76 4.03 39.46 1.34
CA PHE A 76 2.68 38.88 1.31
C PHE A 76 1.66 39.67 2.13
N ALA A 77 2.08 40.24 3.27
CA ALA A 77 1.20 41.02 4.14
C ALA A 77 0.92 42.44 3.62
N THR A 78 1.73 42.94 2.68
CA THR A 78 1.70 44.34 2.22
C THR A 78 1.22 44.50 0.77
N GLN A 79 1.05 43.40 0.03
CA GLN A 79 0.58 43.44 -1.35
C GLN A 79 -0.92 43.71 -1.45
N THR A 80 -1.30 44.58 -2.39
CA THR A 80 -2.71 44.94 -2.66
C THR A 80 -3.13 44.49 -4.06
N MET A 81 -4.42 44.16 -4.22
CA MET A 81 -5.00 43.87 -5.52
C MET A 81 -5.52 45.15 -6.17
N LYS A 82 -5.04 45.43 -7.39
CA LYS A 82 -5.49 46.59 -8.18
C LYS A 82 -6.71 46.29 -9.06
N HIS A 83 -6.95 45.03 -9.38
CA HIS A 83 -8.01 44.57 -10.26
C HIS A 83 -8.67 43.31 -9.67
N PRO A 84 -9.97 43.07 -9.95
CA PRO A 84 -10.65 41.87 -9.51
C PRO A 84 -10.06 40.63 -10.18
N LEU A 85 -10.03 39.53 -9.41
CA LEU A 85 -9.46 38.26 -9.79
C LEU A 85 -10.45 37.13 -9.51
N ARG A 86 -10.71 36.28 -10.51
CA ARG A 86 -11.54 35.08 -10.39
C ARG A 86 -10.81 33.80 -10.79
N ILE A 87 -9.88 33.90 -11.73
CA ILE A 87 -9.23 32.72 -12.31
C ILE A 87 -7.71 32.89 -12.28
N ILE A 88 -7.02 31.85 -11.82
CA ILE A 88 -5.55 31.78 -11.84
C ILE A 88 -5.12 30.66 -12.79
N THR A 89 -4.21 30.96 -13.71
CA THR A 89 -3.58 29.96 -14.56
C THR A 89 -2.08 29.94 -14.28
N PHE A 90 -1.60 28.84 -13.70
CA PHE A 90 -0.17 28.56 -13.60
C PHE A 90 0.33 28.08 -14.96
N THR A 91 1.46 28.61 -15.40
CA THR A 91 2.11 28.18 -16.64
C THR A 91 2.85 26.86 -16.41
N HIS A 92 4.17 26.89 -16.28
CA HIS A 92 5.00 25.71 -16.08
C HIS A 92 5.25 25.45 -14.59
N LEU A 93 5.16 24.20 -14.16
CA LEU A 93 5.46 23.75 -12.81
C LEU A 93 6.62 22.75 -12.79
N HIS A 94 7.56 22.92 -11.87
CA HIS A 94 8.65 21.98 -11.66
C HIS A 94 8.18 20.81 -10.79
N TRP A 95 8.10 19.61 -11.37
CA TRP A 95 7.51 18.45 -10.69
C TRP A 95 8.22 18.11 -9.38
N HIS A 96 9.55 18.12 -9.37
CA HIS A 96 10.34 17.80 -8.17
C HIS A 96 10.11 18.78 -7.01
N GLU A 97 9.79 20.03 -7.30
CA GLU A 97 9.47 21.05 -6.28
C GLU A 97 8.02 20.93 -5.80
N VAL A 98 7.10 20.54 -6.69
CA VAL A 98 5.67 20.46 -6.38
C VAL A 98 5.31 19.15 -5.70
N GLU A 99 5.77 18.00 -6.20
CA GLU A 99 5.44 16.65 -5.70
C GLU A 99 5.58 16.52 -4.18
N PRO A 100 6.65 17.00 -3.53
CA PRO A 100 6.81 16.92 -2.08
C PRO A 100 5.80 17.76 -1.29
N LEU A 101 5.09 18.68 -1.95
CA LEU A 101 4.07 19.56 -1.37
C LEU A 101 2.66 18.97 -1.46
N LEU A 102 2.49 17.86 -2.20
CA LEU A 102 1.19 17.25 -2.48
C LEU A 102 0.84 16.14 -1.49
N SER A 103 -0.45 16.00 -1.23
CA SER A 103 -1.08 14.88 -0.51
C SER A 103 -1.79 13.93 -1.47
N PHE A 104 -2.18 14.41 -2.64
CA PHE A 104 -2.81 13.63 -3.70
C PHE A 104 -2.51 14.28 -5.05
N TYR A 105 -2.30 13.46 -6.07
CA TYR A 105 -2.18 13.92 -7.45
C TYR A 105 -2.55 12.84 -8.46
N HIS A 106 -3.03 13.24 -9.62
CA HIS A 106 -3.14 12.38 -10.80
C HIS A 106 -2.09 12.81 -11.83
N LYS A 107 -0.95 12.11 -11.86
CA LYS A 107 0.27 12.55 -12.58
C LYS A 107 0.04 12.74 -14.08
N ILE A 108 -0.78 11.87 -14.68
CA ILE A 108 -1.12 11.90 -16.11
C ILE A 108 -1.84 13.21 -16.48
N ASP A 109 -2.76 13.68 -15.63
CA ASP A 109 -3.52 14.91 -15.89
C ASP A 109 -2.70 16.18 -15.63
N LEU A 110 -1.60 16.07 -14.87
CA LEU A 110 -0.67 17.18 -14.59
C LEU A 110 0.38 17.35 -15.68
N GLN A 111 0.65 16.31 -16.47
CA GLN A 111 1.71 16.27 -17.49
C GLN A 111 1.75 17.49 -18.44
N PRO A 112 0.62 18.07 -18.92
CA PRO A 112 0.62 19.26 -19.78
C PRO A 112 1.20 20.53 -19.11
N TYR A 113 1.31 20.54 -17.78
CA TYR A 113 1.74 21.69 -16.98
C TYR A 113 3.14 21.51 -16.37
N LEU A 114 3.77 20.33 -16.52
CA LEU A 114 5.06 20.00 -15.91
C LEU A 114 6.24 20.28 -16.86
N VAL A 115 7.38 20.64 -16.29
CA VAL A 115 8.69 20.71 -16.99
C VAL A 115 9.67 19.78 -16.29
N GLU A 116 10.26 18.84 -17.04
CA GLU A 116 11.32 17.93 -16.56
C GLU A 116 12.69 18.61 -16.61
N TRP A 117 13.54 18.38 -15.61
CA TRP A 117 14.93 18.86 -15.56
C TRP A 117 15.89 17.84 -16.19
N ASP A 118 16.90 18.34 -16.91
CA ASP A 118 18.02 17.57 -17.44
C ASP A 118 19.02 17.25 -16.29
N GLU A 119 19.19 15.97 -15.97
CA GLU A 119 19.89 15.46 -14.77
C GLU A 119 21.37 15.88 -14.65
N GLN A 120 21.99 16.40 -15.73
CA GLN A 120 23.41 16.70 -15.76
C GLN A 120 23.81 17.98 -14.99
N GLN A 121 22.92 18.95 -14.79
CA GLN A 121 23.26 20.22 -14.12
C GLN A 121 23.28 20.11 -12.58
N LEU A 122 22.60 19.11 -12.01
CA LEU A 122 22.46 18.91 -10.56
C LEU A 122 23.69 18.26 -9.92
N ILE A 123 24.43 17.47 -10.70
CA ILE A 123 25.68 16.85 -10.28
C ILE A 123 26.75 17.92 -10.08
N GLN A 124 26.86 18.89 -11.00
CA GLN A 124 27.87 19.97 -10.88
C GLN A 124 27.62 20.91 -9.69
N ALA A 125 26.36 21.20 -9.35
CA ALA A 125 26.04 22.03 -8.18
C ALA A 125 26.28 21.32 -6.84
N LYS A 126 26.08 19.99 -6.79
CA LYS A 126 26.31 19.20 -5.57
C LYS A 126 27.80 18.96 -5.28
N PHE A 127 28.65 18.90 -6.30
CA PHE A 127 30.09 18.74 -6.12
C PHE A 127 30.82 20.04 -5.72
N ALA A 128 30.25 21.22 -6.02
CA ALA A 128 30.87 22.50 -5.67
C ALA A 128 30.73 22.90 -4.18
N MET A 129 29.89 22.23 -3.39
CA MET A 129 29.57 22.62 -2.01
C MET A 129 30.24 21.77 -0.91
N SER A 130 31.11 20.81 -1.26
CA SER A 130 31.69 19.86 -0.29
C SER A 130 33.19 20.04 0.01
N GLU A 131 33.85 21.08 -0.49
CA GLU A 131 35.23 21.41 -0.11
C GLU A 131 35.33 22.87 0.36
N MET A 132 35.15 23.09 1.66
CA MET A 132 35.95 24.06 2.40
C MET A 132 35.81 23.85 3.92
N ASP A 133 36.98 23.83 4.56
CA ASP A 133 37.34 23.30 5.87
C ASP A 133 36.93 24.15 7.11
N LEU A 134 36.88 23.42 8.23
CA LEU A 134 37.37 23.68 9.61
C LEU A 134 37.17 25.07 10.29
N MET A 135 36.65 25.00 11.52
CA MET A 135 36.49 26.03 12.58
C MET A 135 37.83 26.77 12.94
N PRO A 136 37.91 27.83 13.81
CA PRO A 136 36.96 28.30 14.86
C PRO A 136 36.91 29.83 15.17
N ALA A 137 36.11 30.19 16.19
CA ALA A 137 36.26 31.28 17.20
C ALA A 137 35.14 32.33 17.30
N ILE A 138 34.68 32.55 18.55
CA ILE A 138 33.77 33.62 19.03
C ILE A 138 34.62 34.89 19.26
N PRO A 139 34.07 36.13 19.08
CA PRO A 139 33.67 36.88 20.27
C PRO A 139 32.39 37.75 20.12
N LYS A 140 31.60 37.75 21.21
CA LYS A 140 30.78 38.80 21.85
C LYS A 140 29.85 39.72 21.04
N SER A 141 28.57 39.63 21.46
CA SER A 141 27.41 40.55 21.42
C SER A 141 27.73 42.06 21.60
N PRO A 142 26.78 43.02 21.47
CA PRO A 142 25.31 42.85 21.52
C PRO A 142 24.49 43.72 20.54
N GLU A 143 23.25 43.30 20.24
CA GLU A 143 22.12 44.23 20.21
C GLU A 143 20.80 43.47 20.39
N GLU A 144 20.14 43.81 21.50
CA GLU A 144 18.83 43.35 21.90
C GLU A 144 17.76 43.83 20.91
N ILE A 145 16.95 42.92 20.40
CA ILE A 145 15.55 43.23 20.12
C ILE A 145 14.75 42.43 21.14
N THR A 146 14.25 43.17 22.12
CA THR A 146 13.38 42.72 23.20
C THR A 146 12.12 42.07 22.64
N ALA A 147 12.03 40.74 22.78
CA ALA A 147 10.75 40.06 22.74
C ALA A 147 9.97 40.42 24.02
N PRO A 148 8.65 40.68 23.95
CA PRO A 148 7.87 40.91 25.15
C PRO A 148 7.90 39.64 26.03
N PRO A 149 7.93 39.77 27.37
CA PRO A 149 7.93 38.62 28.25
C PRO A 149 6.54 37.99 28.21
N ASN A 150 6.45 36.73 27.79
CA ASN A 150 5.33 35.90 28.21
C ASN A 150 5.83 34.50 28.58
N LEU A 151 5.54 34.14 29.83
CA LEU A 151 5.80 32.86 30.47
C LEU A 151 5.05 31.72 29.76
N ASN A 152 5.57 31.24 28.63
CA ASN A 152 5.05 30.02 28.02
C ASN A 152 5.87 28.82 28.51
N GLU A 153 5.43 28.25 29.61
CA GLU A 153 6.03 27.03 30.18
C GLU A 153 5.88 25.85 29.19
N THR A 154 6.99 25.29 28.74
CA THR A 154 7.04 24.09 27.89
C THR A 154 7.49 22.87 28.69
N TRP A 155 6.94 21.70 28.42
CA TRP A 155 7.40 20.44 29.01
C TRP A 155 7.19 19.26 28.05
N GLN A 156 7.85 18.15 28.35
CA GLN A 156 7.72 16.90 27.62
C GLN A 156 6.98 15.86 28.46
N GLU A 157 6.11 15.09 27.83
CA GLU A 157 5.45 13.94 28.41
C GLU A 157 5.78 12.67 27.64
N ILE A 158 6.00 11.59 28.39
CA ILE A 158 6.26 10.26 27.84
C ILE A 158 5.23 9.31 28.46
N LYS A 159 4.45 8.63 27.62
CA LYS A 159 3.41 7.68 28.04
C LYS A 159 3.50 6.39 27.25
N GLN A 160 3.24 5.28 27.92
CA GLN A 160 3.15 3.96 27.30
C GLN A 160 1.68 3.59 27.08
N VAL A 161 1.25 3.52 25.83
CA VAL A 161 -0.16 3.30 25.46
C VAL A 161 -0.31 1.96 24.74
N PRO A 162 -1.29 1.10 25.10
CA PRO A 162 -1.54 -0.14 24.37
C PRO A 162 -1.85 0.12 22.90
N PHE A 163 -1.36 -0.74 22.00
CA PHE A 163 -1.64 -0.63 20.56
C PHE A 163 -3.15 -0.62 20.25
N GLU A 164 -3.95 -1.35 21.03
CA GLU A 164 -5.41 -1.39 20.90
C GLU A 164 -6.06 0.00 21.01
N GLU A 165 -5.53 0.85 21.90
CA GLU A 165 -6.03 2.21 22.15
C GLU A 165 -5.56 3.25 21.12
N VAL A 166 -4.60 2.89 20.26
CA VAL A 166 -4.06 3.77 19.22
C VAL A 166 -4.89 3.63 17.96
N HIS A 167 -5.63 4.66 17.54
CA HIS A 167 -6.47 4.57 16.34
C HIS A 167 -5.71 4.99 15.08
N PHE A 168 -5.51 4.07 14.14
CA PHE A 168 -4.88 4.37 12.86
C PHE A 168 -5.87 5.04 11.91
N ASP A 169 -5.40 6.04 11.19
CA ASP A 169 -6.13 6.84 10.22
C ASP A 169 -5.17 7.20 9.07
N PHE A 170 -5.66 7.84 8.01
CA PHE A 170 -4.87 8.17 6.84
C PHE A 170 -3.65 9.03 7.18
N GLY A 171 -2.47 8.42 7.14
CA GLY A 171 -1.19 9.06 7.40
C GLY A 171 -0.93 9.42 8.87
N LYS A 172 -1.74 8.92 9.82
CA LYS A 172 -1.57 9.25 11.24
C LYS A 172 -2.16 8.21 12.20
N ALA A 173 -1.71 8.24 13.44
CA ALA A 173 -2.27 7.51 14.55
C ALA A 173 -2.75 8.48 15.63
N ASN A 174 -3.97 8.29 16.13
CA ASN A 174 -4.59 9.12 17.14
C ASN A 174 -4.56 8.39 18.49
N VAL A 175 -4.13 9.06 19.54
CA VAL A 175 -4.05 8.50 20.89
C VAL A 175 -4.50 9.50 21.93
N ARG A 176 -5.19 9.02 22.96
CA ARG A 176 -5.65 9.85 24.09
C ARG A 176 -4.74 9.62 25.28
N ILE A 177 -4.11 10.68 25.79
CA ILE A 177 -3.28 10.61 27.00
C ILE A 177 -3.77 11.60 28.05
N ILE A 178 -3.49 11.31 29.33
CA ILE A 178 -3.76 12.23 30.45
C ILE A 178 -2.43 12.86 30.86
N SER A 179 -2.41 14.20 30.86
CA SER A 179 -1.25 14.98 31.29
C SER A 179 -0.96 14.74 32.76
N HIS A 180 0.27 14.31 33.08
CA HIS A 180 0.70 14.18 34.48
C HIS A 180 0.74 15.56 35.18
N LYS A 181 1.10 16.60 34.43
CA LYS A 181 1.34 17.94 34.98
C LYS A 181 0.05 18.69 35.27
N THR A 182 -0.97 18.50 34.44
CA THR A 182 -2.21 19.30 34.51
C THR A 182 -3.47 18.46 34.73
N GLY A 183 -3.38 17.13 34.65
CA GLY A 183 -4.53 16.23 34.69
C GLY A 183 -5.43 16.29 33.45
N SER A 184 -5.09 17.11 32.45
CA SER A 184 -5.93 17.32 31.26
C SER A 184 -5.82 16.16 30.27
N ARG A 185 -6.93 15.86 29.57
CA ARG A 185 -6.93 14.89 28.47
C ARG A 185 -6.41 15.54 27.19
N LEU A 186 -5.42 14.92 26.56
CA LEU A 186 -4.77 15.37 25.33
C LEU A 186 -5.08 14.37 24.21
N ASN A 187 -5.62 14.86 23.08
CA ASN A 187 -5.74 14.10 21.85
C ASN A 187 -4.47 14.32 21.03
N VAL A 188 -3.64 13.29 20.95
CA VAL A 188 -2.32 13.36 20.33
C VAL A 188 -2.38 12.71 18.95
N GLU A 189 -1.92 13.44 17.94
CA GLU A 189 -1.77 12.94 16.57
C GLU A 189 -0.31 12.59 16.31
N LEU A 190 -0.05 11.34 15.94
CA LEU A 190 1.27 10.80 15.60
C LEU A 190 1.32 10.59 14.08
N TYR A 191 2.11 11.40 13.38
CA TYR A 191 2.19 11.32 11.92
C TYR A 191 3.00 10.10 11.47
N ASN A 192 2.42 9.30 10.58
CA ASN A 192 3.13 8.31 9.79
C ASN A 192 2.39 8.11 8.46
N PRO A 193 2.99 8.47 7.31
CA PRO A 193 2.32 8.45 5.99
C PRO A 193 1.88 7.05 5.54
N TYR A 194 2.46 5.99 6.06
CA TYR A 194 2.16 4.61 5.68
C TYR A 194 0.90 4.06 6.35
N LEU A 195 0.36 4.75 7.36
CA LEU A 195 -0.83 4.30 8.08
C LEU A 195 -2.11 4.52 7.28
N VAL A 196 -2.99 3.52 7.35
CA VAL A 196 -4.34 3.54 6.80
C VAL A 196 -5.34 2.98 7.82
N PRO A 197 -6.63 3.37 7.77
CA PRO A 197 -7.63 2.91 8.74
C PRO A 197 -7.80 1.39 8.82
N GLU A 198 -7.62 0.66 7.71
CA GLU A 198 -7.74 -0.80 7.62
C GLU A 198 -6.74 -1.52 8.54
N PHE A 199 -5.62 -0.86 8.86
CA PHE A 199 -4.63 -1.42 9.78
C PHE A 199 -5.12 -1.54 11.22
N ASN A 200 -6.23 -0.89 11.58
CA ASN A 200 -6.84 -1.08 12.90
C ASN A 200 -7.22 -2.55 13.16
N TRP A 201 -7.57 -3.31 12.12
CA TRP A 201 -7.99 -4.71 12.23
C TRP A 201 -6.83 -5.69 12.35
N VAL A 202 -5.62 -5.25 11.96
CA VAL A 202 -4.41 -6.07 11.95
C VAL A 202 -3.33 -5.53 12.93
N LYS A 203 -3.71 -4.67 13.89
CA LYS A 203 -2.80 -4.13 14.94
C LYS A 203 -1.98 -5.19 15.66
N ARG A 204 -2.58 -6.34 15.95
CA ARG A 204 -1.90 -7.48 16.60
C ARG A 204 -0.64 -7.92 15.85
N TYR A 205 -0.62 -7.78 14.52
CA TYR A 205 0.54 -8.14 13.70
C TYR A 205 1.67 -7.11 13.86
N PHE A 206 1.35 -5.81 13.86
CA PHE A 206 2.32 -4.76 14.15
C PHE A 206 2.94 -4.94 15.55
N ALA A 207 2.11 -5.19 16.56
CA ALA A 207 2.57 -5.48 17.92
C ALA A 207 3.51 -6.70 17.98
N ARG A 208 3.15 -7.78 17.26
CA ARG A 208 3.98 -9.01 17.17
C ARG A 208 5.33 -8.76 16.50
N ILE A 209 5.38 -8.00 15.41
CA ILE A 209 6.62 -7.66 14.69
C ILE A 209 7.51 -6.74 15.53
N LEU A 210 6.90 -5.73 16.16
CA LEU A 210 7.59 -4.77 17.02
C LEU A 210 8.00 -5.35 18.38
N LYS A 211 7.52 -6.57 18.71
CA LYS A 211 7.76 -7.27 19.98
C LYS A 211 7.32 -6.47 21.21
N THR A 212 6.23 -5.73 21.08
CA THR A 212 5.62 -4.96 22.17
C THR A 212 4.12 -4.80 21.96
N GLU A 213 3.36 -4.87 23.04
CA GLU A 213 1.91 -4.60 23.05
C GLU A 213 1.59 -3.11 23.26
N ARG A 214 2.61 -2.29 23.55
CA ARG A 214 2.48 -0.86 23.85
C ARG A 214 3.39 -0.03 22.95
N CYS A 215 2.93 1.15 22.60
CA CYS A 215 3.73 2.18 21.95
C CYS A 215 4.08 3.28 22.95
N GLN A 216 5.30 3.81 22.83
CA GLN A 216 5.74 4.98 23.56
C GLN A 216 5.28 6.22 22.80
N VAL A 217 4.55 7.09 23.48
CA VAL A 217 4.07 8.38 22.97
C VAL A 217 4.87 9.47 23.66
N VAL A 218 5.65 10.22 22.88
CA VAL A 218 6.42 11.39 23.36
C VAL A 218 5.75 12.64 22.85
N VAL A 219 5.34 13.53 23.75
CA VAL A 219 4.58 14.75 23.44
C VAL A 219 5.29 15.96 24.03
N ASN A 220 5.53 16.96 23.20
CA ASN A 220 6.02 18.27 23.65
C ASN A 220 4.83 19.23 23.76
N CYS A 221 4.58 19.72 24.96
CA CYS A 221 3.44 20.56 25.31
C CYS A 221 3.89 21.97 25.68
N GLN A 222 3.04 22.95 25.39
CA GLN A 222 3.21 24.35 25.79
C GLN A 222 1.96 24.84 26.51
N LYS A 223 2.14 25.51 27.66
CA LYS A 223 1.06 26.19 28.36
C LYS A 223 0.78 27.51 27.65
N THR A 224 -0.47 27.70 27.25
CA THR A 224 -0.97 28.92 26.61
C THR A 224 -2.12 29.51 27.42
N PRO A 225 -2.49 30.79 27.21
CA PRO A 225 -3.64 31.40 27.90
C PRO A 225 -4.98 30.67 27.66
N VAL A 226 -5.09 29.91 26.56
CA VAL A 226 -6.31 29.19 26.15
C VAL A 226 -6.28 27.72 26.59
N GLY A 227 -5.18 27.26 27.20
CA GLY A 227 -5.00 25.88 27.65
C GLY A 227 -3.67 25.28 27.19
N ILE A 228 -3.64 23.96 27.00
CA ILE A 228 -2.43 23.22 26.62
C ILE A 228 -2.40 23.02 25.12
N GLN A 229 -1.32 23.45 24.48
CA GLN A 229 -1.07 23.21 23.06
C GLN A 229 -0.04 22.10 22.90
N ILE A 230 -0.33 21.14 22.02
CA ILE A 230 0.64 20.12 21.59
C ILE A 230 1.48 20.72 20.46
N MET A 231 2.79 20.81 20.65
CA MET A 231 3.73 21.35 19.68
C MET A 231 4.23 20.27 18.72
N GLN A 232 4.52 19.09 19.27
CA GLN A 232 5.02 17.95 18.52
C GLN A 232 4.67 16.67 19.26
N ALA A 233 4.38 15.61 18.51
CA ALA A 233 4.27 14.28 19.07
C ALA A 233 4.95 13.26 18.16
N ASN A 234 5.60 12.27 18.76
CA ASN A 234 6.19 11.17 18.04
C ASN A 234 6.07 9.87 18.84
N SER A 235 6.23 8.74 18.13
CA SER A 235 6.34 7.42 18.73
C SER A 235 7.38 6.64 17.95
N PRO A 236 8.41 6.08 18.61
CA PRO A 236 9.41 5.24 17.97
C PRO A 236 8.80 4.00 17.31
N GLU A 237 7.76 3.42 17.91
CA GLU A 237 7.08 2.24 17.38
C GLU A 237 6.24 2.59 16.16
N ILE A 238 5.43 3.65 16.24
CA ILE A 238 4.64 4.11 15.09
C ILE A 238 5.55 4.55 13.96
N GLY A 239 6.66 5.23 14.24
CA GLY A 239 7.63 5.67 13.23
C GLY A 239 8.35 4.52 12.50
N LYS A 240 8.36 3.29 13.05
CA LYS A 240 8.94 2.10 12.40
C LYS A 240 8.01 1.42 11.41
N ILE A 241 6.74 1.81 11.36
CA ILE A 241 5.79 1.25 10.40
C ILE A 241 6.11 1.85 9.03
N ASP A 242 6.67 1.03 8.15
CA ASP A 242 7.03 1.37 6.77
C ASP A 242 6.47 0.32 5.80
N ASP A 243 6.70 0.49 4.49
CA ASP A 243 6.26 -0.44 3.45
C ASP A 243 6.75 -1.89 3.70
N ARG A 244 7.95 -2.06 4.25
CA ARG A 244 8.52 -3.39 4.53
C ARG A 244 7.75 -4.08 5.65
N MET A 245 7.45 -3.36 6.72
CA MET A 245 6.65 -3.88 7.82
C MET A 245 5.23 -4.21 7.36
N ILE A 246 4.63 -3.35 6.53
CA ILE A 246 3.31 -3.59 5.94
C ILE A 246 3.30 -4.88 5.12
N GLU A 247 4.35 -5.12 4.33
CA GLU A 247 4.47 -6.36 3.56
C GLU A 247 4.55 -7.60 4.46
N ILE A 248 5.32 -7.52 5.55
CA ILE A 248 5.41 -8.62 6.53
C ILE A 248 4.04 -8.85 7.19
N VAL A 249 3.34 -7.78 7.61
CA VAL A 249 1.97 -7.88 8.17
C VAL A 249 1.03 -8.56 7.19
N ARG A 250 1.06 -8.16 5.91
CA ARG A 250 0.23 -8.73 4.84
C ARG A 250 0.45 -10.25 4.71
N ARG A 251 1.71 -10.69 4.64
CA ARG A 251 2.09 -12.10 4.56
C ARG A 251 1.66 -12.89 5.80
N MET A 252 1.93 -12.36 6.99
CA MET A 252 1.55 -13.01 8.25
C MET A 252 0.04 -13.13 8.40
N HIS A 253 -0.72 -12.10 7.99
CA HIS A 253 -2.18 -12.14 7.99
C HIS A 253 -2.71 -13.23 7.05
N ALA A 254 -2.24 -13.27 5.80
CA ALA A 254 -2.66 -14.27 4.83
C ALA A 254 -2.35 -15.71 5.28
N LEU A 255 -1.18 -15.94 5.90
CA LEU A 255 -0.80 -17.25 6.41
C LEU A 255 -1.66 -17.68 7.61
N ASP A 256 -1.96 -16.76 8.54
CA ASP A 256 -2.85 -17.04 9.66
C ASP A 256 -4.27 -17.39 9.17
N GLN A 257 -4.76 -16.71 8.13
CA GLN A 257 -6.04 -17.04 7.50
C GLN A 257 -6.01 -18.45 6.90
N TRP A 258 -5.05 -18.74 6.02
CA TRP A 258 -4.84 -20.09 5.45
C TRP A 258 -4.84 -21.20 6.51
N ASN A 259 -4.14 -20.98 7.63
CA ASN A 259 -4.01 -21.99 8.68
C ASN A 259 -5.30 -22.23 9.47
N ARG A 260 -6.17 -21.23 9.59
CA ARG A 260 -7.45 -21.29 10.34
C ARG A 260 -8.59 -21.84 9.51
N LEU A 261 -8.51 -21.73 8.18
CA LEU A 261 -9.60 -22.09 7.30
C LEU A 261 -9.81 -23.60 7.25
N GLU A 262 -10.89 -24.03 7.89
CA GLU A 262 -11.57 -25.27 7.56
C GLU A 262 -12.61 -24.97 6.49
N ALA A 263 -12.76 -25.88 5.53
CA ALA A 263 -13.73 -25.65 4.46
C ALA A 263 -15.12 -25.49 5.10
N PRO A 264 -15.83 -24.36 4.90
CA PRO A 264 -17.18 -24.18 5.41
C PRO A 264 -18.12 -25.26 4.86
N GLY A 265 -19.35 -25.34 5.35
CA GLY A 265 -20.36 -26.37 5.02
C GLY A 265 -20.52 -26.77 3.54
N ALA A 266 -21.36 -27.78 3.30
CA ALA A 266 -21.26 -28.84 2.28
C ALA A 266 -20.78 -28.51 0.83
N ASP A 267 -20.98 -27.33 0.24
CA ASP A 267 -20.94 -27.25 -1.22
C ASP A 267 -19.65 -26.72 -1.85
N LYS A 268 -19.06 -25.62 -1.37
CA LYS A 268 -17.87 -25.01 -2.01
C LYS A 268 -16.56 -25.62 -1.54
N ARG A 269 -15.67 -25.96 -2.49
CA ARG A 269 -14.37 -26.62 -2.21
C ARG A 269 -13.18 -26.03 -2.91
N LEU A 270 -13.40 -25.28 -3.97
CA LEU A 270 -12.35 -24.58 -4.67
C LEU A 270 -12.46 -23.09 -4.36
N PHE A 271 -11.40 -22.55 -3.77
CA PHE A 271 -11.33 -21.16 -3.36
C PHE A 271 -10.26 -20.45 -4.17
N THR A 272 -10.43 -19.17 -4.47
CA THR A 272 -9.32 -18.33 -4.95
C THR A 272 -8.60 -17.68 -3.77
N SER A 273 -7.43 -17.08 -4.01
CA SER A 273 -6.70 -16.33 -2.98
C SER A 273 -7.51 -15.15 -2.45
N ASP A 274 -8.27 -14.49 -3.32
CA ASP A 274 -9.14 -13.38 -2.94
C ASP A 274 -10.24 -13.90 -1.98
N GLU A 275 -10.90 -14.99 -2.35
CA GLU A 275 -11.94 -15.60 -1.51
C GLU A 275 -11.41 -16.07 -0.16
N ILE A 276 -10.19 -16.62 -0.09
CA ILE A 276 -9.55 -17.01 1.17
C ILE A 276 -9.27 -15.79 2.05
N GLN A 277 -8.74 -14.72 1.46
CA GLN A 277 -8.39 -13.50 2.20
C GLN A 277 -9.60 -12.63 2.55
N GLU A 278 -10.72 -12.83 1.87
CA GLU A 278 -12.02 -12.23 2.22
C GLU A 278 -12.78 -13.03 3.28
N TYR A 279 -12.41 -14.29 3.51
CA TYR A 279 -13.11 -15.18 4.44
C TYR A 279 -12.70 -14.95 5.90
N ASP A 280 -12.99 -13.76 6.43
CA ASP A 280 -12.87 -13.48 7.87
C ASP A 280 -14.24 -13.69 8.53
N PHE A 281 -14.41 -14.82 9.25
CA PHE A 281 -15.61 -15.15 10.03
C PHE A 281 -15.85 -14.12 11.14
N GLY A 282 -16.45 -12.97 10.78
CA GLY A 282 -16.97 -11.99 11.73
C GLY A 282 -16.48 -10.56 11.58
N ASN A 283 -15.70 -10.22 10.54
CA ASN A 283 -15.27 -8.82 10.35
C ASN A 283 -15.08 -8.43 8.88
N GLU A 284 -16.16 -8.00 8.22
CA GLU A 284 -16.17 -7.56 6.82
C GLU A 284 -15.23 -6.37 6.51
N GLN A 285 -14.65 -5.73 7.54
CA GLN A 285 -13.90 -4.48 7.45
C GLN A 285 -12.37 -4.67 7.52
N ALA A 286 -11.89 -5.90 7.80
CA ALA A 286 -10.47 -6.22 7.96
C ALA A 286 -9.75 -6.57 6.64
N LYS A 287 -10.08 -5.88 5.53
CA LYS A 287 -9.43 -6.15 4.25
C LYS A 287 -8.05 -5.47 4.20
N PRO A 288 -6.94 -6.20 3.97
CA PRO A 288 -5.69 -5.55 3.64
C PRO A 288 -5.87 -4.73 2.36
N SER A 289 -5.21 -3.56 2.29
CA SER A 289 -5.33 -2.61 1.17
C SER A 289 -5.00 -3.21 -0.21
N LYS A 290 -4.28 -4.35 -0.23
CA LYS A 290 -4.07 -5.17 -1.42
C LYS A 290 -3.95 -6.66 -1.04
N PRO A 291 -4.87 -7.55 -1.47
CA PRO A 291 -4.74 -8.98 -1.24
C PRO A 291 -3.55 -9.56 -2.03
N LEU A 292 -3.03 -10.70 -1.57
CA LEU A 292 -2.04 -11.48 -2.33
C LEU A 292 -2.73 -12.14 -3.54
N SER A 293 -2.09 -12.10 -4.70
CA SER A 293 -2.48 -12.90 -5.85
C SER A 293 -2.38 -14.41 -5.55
N ASP A 294 -3.02 -15.26 -6.38
CA ASP A 294 -2.95 -16.70 -6.14
C ASP A 294 -1.52 -17.26 -6.17
N VAL A 295 -0.66 -16.71 -7.04
CA VAL A 295 0.74 -17.11 -7.14
C VAL A 295 1.53 -16.63 -5.92
N GLU A 296 1.35 -15.39 -5.49
CA GLU A 296 2.00 -14.86 -4.27
C GLU A 296 1.56 -15.66 -3.03
N MET A 297 0.28 -16.01 -2.93
CA MET A 297 -0.24 -16.82 -1.82
C MET A 297 0.33 -18.24 -1.85
N LEU A 298 0.38 -18.89 -3.02
CA LEU A 298 1.03 -20.18 -3.16
C LEU A 298 2.51 -20.11 -2.75
N GLN A 299 3.27 -19.15 -3.27
CA GLN A 299 4.68 -18.98 -2.93
C GLN A 299 4.89 -18.73 -1.44
N LEU A 300 4.01 -17.93 -0.82
CA LEU A 300 4.01 -17.74 0.63
C LEU A 300 3.83 -19.07 1.36
N ILE A 301 2.84 -19.88 0.97
CA ILE A 301 2.59 -21.19 1.57
C ILE A 301 3.81 -22.12 1.39
N LEU A 302 4.40 -22.17 0.18
CA LEU A 302 5.57 -22.99 -0.12
C LEU A 302 6.82 -22.56 0.67
N THR A 303 6.97 -21.27 0.94
CA THR A 303 8.13 -20.73 1.68
C THR A 303 8.01 -20.99 3.18
N GLU A 304 6.81 -20.82 3.73
CA GLU A 304 6.57 -20.87 5.18
C GLU A 304 6.24 -22.29 5.67
N MET A 305 5.75 -23.17 4.78
CA MET A 305 5.48 -24.57 5.08
C MET A 305 6.57 -25.46 4.48
N HIS A 306 6.98 -26.51 5.20
CA HIS A 306 7.87 -27.52 4.63
C HIS A 306 7.09 -28.41 3.65
N VAL A 307 6.95 -27.95 2.40
CA VAL A 307 6.18 -28.64 1.36
C VAL A 307 7.07 -29.59 0.57
N ARG A 308 6.79 -30.90 0.68
CA ARG A 308 7.58 -31.96 0.06
C ARG A 308 7.65 -31.85 -1.47
N ASN A 309 6.53 -31.47 -2.08
CA ASN A 309 6.35 -31.36 -3.53
C ASN A 309 6.43 -29.91 -4.02
N ALA A 310 7.24 -29.07 -3.35
CA ALA A 310 7.42 -27.67 -3.72
C ALA A 310 7.84 -27.50 -5.19
N ALA A 311 8.78 -28.32 -5.69
CA ALA A 311 9.24 -28.25 -7.09
C ALA A 311 8.11 -28.49 -8.11
N GLN A 312 7.20 -29.44 -7.82
CA GLN A 312 6.02 -29.69 -8.64
C GLN A 312 5.09 -28.49 -8.66
N LEU A 313 4.81 -27.92 -7.49
CA LEU A 313 3.92 -26.76 -7.34
C LEU A 313 4.50 -25.49 -7.98
N GLU A 314 5.80 -25.27 -7.86
CA GLU A 314 6.53 -24.18 -8.53
C GLU A 314 6.49 -24.33 -10.05
N TYR A 315 6.70 -25.55 -10.56
CA TYR A 315 6.64 -25.80 -12.00
C TYR A 315 5.22 -25.64 -12.55
N LEU A 316 4.21 -26.16 -11.85
CA LEU A 316 2.80 -25.99 -12.23
C LEU A 316 2.41 -24.51 -12.26
N SER A 317 2.66 -23.78 -11.17
CA SER A 317 2.28 -22.37 -11.05
C SER A 317 3.09 -21.43 -11.94
N GLY A 318 4.39 -21.70 -12.14
CA GLY A 318 5.30 -20.81 -12.84
C GLY A 318 5.42 -21.08 -14.34
N LYS A 319 5.19 -22.31 -14.81
CA LYS A 319 5.37 -22.70 -16.23
C LYS A 319 4.11 -23.15 -16.94
N LEU A 320 3.20 -23.85 -16.26
CA LEU A 320 2.08 -24.52 -16.91
C LEU A 320 0.72 -23.85 -16.68
N GLN A 321 0.54 -23.17 -15.55
CA GLN A 321 -0.70 -22.46 -15.23
C GLN A 321 -1.01 -21.42 -16.31
N ALA A 322 -2.21 -21.48 -16.88
CA ALA A 322 -2.65 -20.48 -17.84
C ALA A 322 -2.83 -19.11 -17.15
N THR A 323 -2.27 -18.06 -17.75
CA THR A 323 -2.27 -16.70 -17.18
C THR A 323 -3.67 -16.07 -17.11
N ASN A 324 -4.61 -16.54 -17.92
CA ASN A 324 -5.99 -16.09 -17.95
C ASN A 324 -6.91 -16.85 -16.96
N GLN A 325 -6.37 -17.78 -16.18
CA GLN A 325 -7.13 -18.58 -15.21
C GLN A 325 -6.54 -18.44 -13.82
N ARG A 326 -7.42 -18.50 -12.82
CA ARG A 326 -7.05 -18.46 -11.39
C ARG A 326 -6.55 -19.82 -10.91
N ILE A 327 -5.58 -19.82 -9.99
CA ILE A 327 -5.22 -21.03 -9.24
C ILE A 327 -6.27 -21.19 -8.14
N ARG A 328 -6.81 -22.39 -7.99
CA ARG A 328 -7.82 -22.67 -6.97
C ARG A 328 -7.23 -23.52 -5.85
N PHE A 329 -7.62 -23.22 -4.63
CA PHE A 329 -7.12 -23.81 -3.41
C PHE A 329 -8.18 -24.75 -2.84
N THR A 330 -7.77 -25.96 -2.44
CA THR A 330 -8.57 -26.82 -1.56
C THR A 330 -8.09 -26.62 -0.12
N LEU A 331 -9.04 -26.49 0.80
CA LEU A 331 -8.77 -26.20 2.22
C LEU A 331 -8.73 -27.49 3.06
N LYS A 332 -8.47 -27.36 4.36
CA LYS A 332 -8.41 -28.51 5.28
C LYS A 332 -9.72 -29.33 5.24
N PRO A 333 -9.63 -30.67 5.37
CA PRO A 333 -8.42 -31.46 5.68
C PRO A 333 -7.58 -31.88 4.47
N ILE A 334 -8.02 -31.60 3.23
CA ILE A 334 -7.31 -32.00 2.00
C ILE A 334 -6.76 -30.75 1.31
N SER A 335 -5.68 -30.21 1.88
CA SER A 335 -5.07 -28.98 1.37
C SER A 335 -4.27 -29.22 0.10
N GLY A 336 -4.50 -28.39 -0.92
CA GLY A 336 -3.89 -28.53 -2.23
C GLY A 336 -4.29 -27.42 -3.20
N PHE A 337 -3.84 -27.57 -4.44
CA PHE A 337 -3.96 -26.55 -5.47
C PHE A 337 -4.40 -27.18 -6.79
N LEU A 338 -5.36 -26.54 -7.44
CA LEU A 338 -5.88 -26.90 -8.74
C LEU A 338 -5.40 -25.87 -9.75
N PHE A 339 -4.60 -26.35 -10.71
CA PHE A 339 -4.05 -25.59 -11.81
C PHE A 339 -4.83 -25.88 -13.09
N PHE A 340 -4.99 -24.86 -13.92
CA PHE A 340 -5.55 -25.01 -15.26
C PHE A 340 -4.44 -24.87 -16.29
N ILE A 341 -4.36 -25.86 -17.19
CA ILE A 341 -3.32 -25.96 -18.21
C ILE A 341 -4.01 -26.14 -19.56
N GLN A 342 -3.68 -25.26 -20.50
CA GLN A 342 -4.15 -25.36 -21.88
C GLN A 342 -3.16 -26.24 -22.68
N GLY A 343 -3.63 -27.40 -23.14
CA GLY A 343 -2.91 -28.24 -24.10
C GLY A 343 -3.21 -27.83 -25.54
N GLU A 344 -2.65 -28.55 -26.52
CA GLU A 344 -2.85 -28.25 -27.95
C GLU A 344 -4.31 -28.38 -28.40
N LYS A 345 -4.99 -29.44 -27.94
CA LYS A 345 -6.38 -29.75 -28.30
C LYS A 345 -7.29 -29.91 -27.10
N MET A 346 -6.72 -30.28 -25.97
CA MET A 346 -7.44 -30.56 -24.73
C MET A 346 -7.07 -29.50 -23.70
N CYS A 347 -7.90 -29.35 -22.68
CA CYS A 347 -7.52 -28.63 -21.47
C CYS A 347 -7.45 -29.57 -20.28
N HIS A 348 -6.60 -29.22 -19.33
CA HIS A 348 -6.26 -30.07 -18.20
C HIS A 348 -6.40 -29.31 -16.90
N HIS A 349 -6.98 -29.97 -15.91
CA HIS A 349 -7.00 -29.52 -14.53
C HIS A 349 -6.10 -30.42 -13.70
N CYS A 350 -5.03 -29.85 -13.17
CA CYS A 350 -4.00 -30.55 -12.40
C CYS A 350 -4.19 -30.24 -10.93
N TRP A 351 -4.56 -31.24 -10.13
CA TRP A 351 -4.70 -31.11 -8.68
C TRP A 351 -3.54 -31.76 -7.96
N GLU A 352 -2.81 -30.93 -7.25
CA GLU A 352 -1.63 -31.28 -6.49
C GLU A 352 -1.82 -30.91 -5.03
N LEU A 353 -1.76 -31.89 -4.14
CA LEU A 353 -1.95 -31.68 -2.69
C LEU A 353 -0.63 -31.42 -2.01
N LEU A 354 -0.65 -30.65 -0.92
CA LEU A 354 0.56 -30.30 -0.16
C LEU A 354 1.31 -31.50 0.44
N ASP A 355 0.62 -32.60 0.71
CA ASP A 355 1.18 -33.80 1.36
C ASP A 355 0.67 -35.09 0.70
N SER A 356 0.57 -35.13 -0.63
CA SER A 356 0.14 -36.31 -1.37
C SER A 356 1.29 -37.03 -2.05
N HIS A 357 1.06 -38.32 -2.31
CA HIS A 357 1.95 -39.16 -3.10
C HIS A 357 1.57 -39.18 -4.58
N ALA A 358 0.61 -38.37 -5.02
CA ALA A 358 0.17 -38.35 -6.41
C ALA A 358 -0.43 -37.02 -6.82
N THR A 359 -0.25 -36.73 -8.11
CA THR A 359 -0.89 -35.63 -8.85
C THR A 359 -2.07 -36.18 -9.65
N TYR A 360 -3.21 -35.49 -9.59
CA TYR A 360 -4.41 -35.85 -10.33
C TYR A 360 -4.58 -34.93 -11.53
N VAL A 361 -4.71 -35.49 -12.73
CA VAL A 361 -4.88 -34.72 -13.97
C VAL A 361 -6.20 -35.12 -14.61
N TRP A 362 -7.16 -34.21 -14.61
CA TRP A 362 -8.41 -34.37 -15.35
C TRP A 362 -8.31 -33.66 -16.69
N THR A 363 -8.65 -34.37 -17.76
CA THR A 363 -8.61 -33.85 -19.13
C THR A 363 -10.03 -33.68 -19.66
N PHE A 364 -10.27 -32.53 -20.29
CA PHE A 364 -11.55 -32.15 -20.89
C PHE A 364 -11.33 -31.71 -22.33
N ASP A 365 -12.34 -31.95 -23.17
CA ASP A 365 -12.43 -31.33 -24.47
C ASP A 365 -13.04 -29.93 -24.31
N PRO A 366 -12.29 -28.83 -24.59
CA PRO A 366 -12.81 -27.48 -24.45
C PRO A 366 -13.97 -27.18 -25.44
N ALA A 367 -14.15 -27.98 -26.50
CA ALA A 367 -15.29 -27.85 -27.42
C ALA A 367 -16.59 -28.41 -26.83
N GLU A 368 -16.52 -29.35 -25.88
CA GLU A 368 -17.69 -30.01 -25.29
C GLU A 368 -18.22 -29.29 -24.05
N ILE A 369 -17.35 -28.62 -23.30
CA ILE A 369 -17.69 -28.10 -21.97
C ILE A 369 -16.91 -26.83 -21.63
N PHE A 370 -17.64 -25.78 -21.26
CA PHE A 370 -17.07 -24.51 -20.82
C PHE A 370 -16.33 -24.65 -19.49
N ILE A 371 -15.31 -23.81 -19.30
CA ILE A 371 -14.40 -23.88 -18.16
C ILE A 371 -15.11 -23.78 -16.81
N GLU A 372 -16.13 -22.93 -16.68
CA GLU A 372 -16.91 -22.77 -15.45
C GLU A 372 -17.64 -24.07 -15.06
N GLU A 373 -18.16 -24.79 -16.06
CA GLU A 373 -18.83 -26.07 -15.84
C GLU A 373 -17.81 -27.18 -15.53
N GLN A 374 -16.60 -27.13 -16.12
CA GLN A 374 -15.50 -28.03 -15.74
C GLN A 374 -15.14 -27.85 -14.26
N ILE A 375 -15.00 -26.61 -13.81
CA ILE A 375 -14.70 -26.28 -12.40
C ILE A 375 -15.81 -26.79 -11.48
N ARG A 376 -17.09 -26.54 -11.80
CA ARG A 376 -18.22 -27.03 -10.99
C ARG A 376 -18.22 -28.56 -10.87
N ARG A 377 -17.94 -29.27 -11.96
CA ARG A 377 -17.80 -30.74 -11.93
C ARG A 377 -16.63 -31.18 -11.05
N LEU A 378 -15.50 -30.49 -11.13
CA LEU A 378 -14.34 -30.78 -10.31
C LEU A 378 -14.58 -30.51 -8.83
N GLU A 379 -15.36 -29.48 -8.47
CA GLU A 379 -15.80 -29.29 -7.08
C GLU A 379 -16.60 -30.48 -6.56
N GLY A 380 -17.55 -30.99 -7.37
CA GLY A 380 -18.30 -32.20 -7.05
C GLY A 380 -17.40 -33.44 -6.88
N ILE A 381 -16.41 -33.60 -7.76
CA ILE A 381 -15.41 -34.68 -7.67
C ILE A 381 -14.57 -34.55 -6.40
N ILE A 382 -14.09 -33.36 -6.07
CA ILE A 382 -13.26 -33.12 -4.88
C ILE A 382 -14.09 -33.36 -3.61
N ASN A 383 -15.36 -32.97 -3.59
CA ASN A 383 -16.31 -33.32 -2.52
C ASN A 383 -16.42 -34.84 -2.36
N LEU A 384 -16.63 -35.56 -3.44
CA LEU A 384 -16.73 -37.02 -3.43
C LEU A 384 -15.43 -37.66 -2.92
N ILE A 385 -14.26 -37.16 -3.33
CA ILE A 385 -12.95 -37.64 -2.86
C ILE A 385 -12.78 -37.39 -1.37
N ARG A 386 -13.24 -36.24 -0.86
CA ARG A 386 -13.15 -35.91 0.55
C ARG A 386 -14.03 -36.81 1.41
N GLU A 387 -15.24 -37.09 0.95
CA GLU A 387 -16.22 -37.92 1.67
C GLU A 387 -15.88 -39.41 1.63
N ASN A 388 -15.46 -39.90 0.46
CA ASN A 388 -15.29 -41.35 0.20
C ASN A 388 -13.84 -41.80 0.13
N GLY A 389 -12.90 -40.86 0.08
CA GLY A 389 -11.47 -41.12 -0.07
C GLY A 389 -11.02 -41.33 -1.51
N ARG A 390 -9.75 -40.98 -1.76
CA ARG A 390 -9.07 -41.06 -3.05
C ARG A 390 -9.10 -42.45 -3.69
N LEU A 391 -8.99 -43.51 -2.89
CA LEU A 391 -8.97 -44.89 -3.39
C LEU A 391 -10.32 -45.30 -3.99
N ARG A 392 -11.42 -45.02 -3.28
CA ARG A 392 -12.78 -45.33 -3.75
C ARG A 392 -13.10 -44.57 -5.03
N TYR A 393 -12.76 -43.28 -5.08
CA TYR A 393 -12.95 -42.50 -6.30
C TYR A 393 -12.20 -43.09 -7.50
N ARG A 394 -10.91 -43.46 -7.33
CA ARG A 394 -10.13 -44.08 -8.41
C ARG A 394 -10.73 -45.41 -8.89
N GLN A 395 -11.25 -46.22 -7.98
CA GLN A 395 -11.93 -47.47 -8.34
C GLN A 395 -13.21 -47.20 -9.12
N TRP A 396 -14.03 -46.25 -8.65
CA TRP A 396 -15.26 -45.86 -9.31
C TRP A 396 -15.02 -45.35 -10.74
N VAL A 397 -14.01 -44.50 -10.97
CA VAL A 397 -13.67 -44.02 -12.33
C VAL A 397 -13.25 -45.17 -13.26
N ARG A 398 -12.50 -46.17 -12.75
CA ARG A 398 -12.10 -47.34 -13.55
C ARG A 398 -13.29 -48.19 -13.98
N GLN A 399 -14.33 -48.26 -13.16
CA GLN A 399 -15.55 -49.03 -13.42
C GLN A 399 -16.55 -48.28 -14.31
N ASN A 400 -16.45 -46.94 -14.41
CA ASN A 400 -17.43 -46.08 -15.09
C ASN A 400 -16.79 -45.25 -16.22
N ARG A 401 -15.83 -45.82 -16.96
CA ARG A 401 -15.02 -45.10 -17.97
C ARG A 401 -15.82 -44.47 -19.11
N ASP A 402 -17.00 -44.99 -19.42
CA ASP A 402 -17.82 -44.54 -20.57
C ASP A 402 -18.91 -43.51 -20.20
N GLN A 403 -18.95 -43.04 -18.95
CA GLN A 403 -19.86 -41.97 -18.53
C GLN A 403 -19.29 -40.59 -18.88
N ARG A 404 -20.10 -39.51 -18.79
CA ARG A 404 -19.71 -38.09 -18.99
C ARG A 404 -18.64 -37.56 -18.00
N HIS A 405 -17.89 -38.45 -17.37
CA HIS A 405 -16.85 -38.15 -16.41
C HIS A 405 -15.55 -37.77 -17.14
N PRO A 406 -14.81 -36.75 -16.67
CA PRO A 406 -13.54 -36.37 -17.30
C PRO A 406 -12.52 -37.51 -17.28
N LYS A 407 -11.67 -37.57 -18.31
CA LYS A 407 -10.57 -38.53 -18.37
C LYS A 407 -9.58 -38.22 -17.24
N LEU A 408 -9.48 -39.13 -16.27
CA LEU A 408 -8.55 -39.02 -15.15
C LEU A 408 -7.24 -39.78 -15.42
N THR A 409 -6.12 -39.08 -15.25
CA THR A 409 -4.79 -39.68 -15.15
C THR A 409 -4.19 -39.35 -13.79
N VAL A 410 -3.51 -40.31 -13.16
CA VAL A 410 -2.89 -40.13 -11.84
C VAL A 410 -1.40 -40.37 -11.97
N ILE A 411 -0.59 -39.38 -11.59
CA ILE A 411 0.86 -39.47 -11.61
C ILE A 411 1.33 -39.74 -10.18
N GLU A 412 1.69 -40.98 -9.89
CA GLU A 412 2.27 -41.36 -8.61
C GLU A 412 3.69 -40.79 -8.48
N HIS A 413 3.99 -40.17 -7.34
CA HIS A 413 5.29 -39.62 -6.97
C HIS A 413 6.23 -40.75 -6.55
N THR A 414 6.87 -41.37 -7.52
CA THR A 414 7.92 -42.34 -7.29
C THR A 414 9.17 -41.67 -6.70
N TYR A 415 9.77 -42.25 -5.66
CA TYR A 415 11.03 -41.79 -5.05
C TYR A 415 11.00 -40.43 -4.33
N ALA A 416 9.84 -39.86 -4.04
CA ALA A 416 9.77 -38.52 -3.45
C ALA A 416 10.25 -38.41 -1.97
N ASN A 417 10.80 -39.49 -1.39
CA ASN A 417 11.56 -39.50 -0.13
C ASN A 417 13.02 -39.98 -0.33
N SER A 418 13.48 -40.18 -1.57
CA SER A 418 14.82 -40.71 -1.83
C SER A 418 15.85 -39.56 -1.78
N PRO A 419 16.88 -39.64 -0.92
CA PRO A 419 17.95 -38.65 -0.91
C PRO A 419 18.93 -38.80 -2.09
N VAL A 420 18.73 -39.80 -2.96
CA VAL A 420 19.67 -40.20 -4.02
C VAL A 420 19.11 -39.95 -5.42
N LYS A 421 17.78 -39.99 -5.58
CA LYS A 421 17.12 -39.79 -6.88
C LYS A 421 16.15 -38.64 -6.80
N ASP A 422 16.40 -37.61 -7.59
CA ASP A 422 15.44 -36.53 -7.80
C ASP A 422 14.20 -37.10 -8.52
N ALA A 423 13.06 -37.06 -7.83
CA ALA A 423 11.78 -37.56 -8.31
C ALA A 423 11.12 -36.59 -9.30
N PHE A 424 11.52 -35.32 -9.29
CA PHE A 424 10.88 -34.26 -10.06
C PHE A 424 11.02 -34.43 -11.59
N PRO A 425 12.19 -34.75 -12.17
CA PRO A 425 12.33 -34.95 -13.61
C PRO A 425 11.43 -36.06 -14.17
N VAL A 426 11.32 -37.18 -13.43
CA VAL A 426 10.47 -38.31 -13.82
C VAL A 426 8.99 -37.92 -13.76
N TRP A 427 8.59 -37.22 -12.70
CA TRP A 427 7.24 -36.69 -12.57
C TRP A 427 6.91 -35.71 -13.72
N ARG A 428 7.82 -34.77 -14.01
CA ARG A 428 7.66 -33.76 -15.05
C ARG A 428 7.50 -34.40 -16.43
N GLN A 429 8.36 -35.36 -16.77
CA GLN A 429 8.26 -36.06 -18.05
C GLN A 429 6.91 -36.77 -18.21
N LYS A 430 6.42 -37.43 -17.15
CA LYS A 430 5.09 -38.07 -17.15
C LYS A 430 3.98 -37.05 -17.34
N LEU A 431 4.06 -35.92 -16.65
CA LEU A 431 3.07 -34.84 -16.77
C LEU A 431 3.05 -34.28 -18.20
N GLU A 432 4.21 -33.90 -18.75
CA GLU A 432 4.31 -33.35 -20.10
C GLU A 432 3.74 -34.33 -21.15
N SER A 433 3.97 -35.65 -21.00
CA SER A 433 3.40 -36.67 -21.92
C SER A 433 1.87 -36.83 -21.86
N ILE A 434 1.22 -36.24 -20.85
CA ILE A 434 -0.25 -36.22 -20.72
C ILE A 434 -0.83 -34.93 -21.32
N LEU A 435 -0.08 -33.83 -21.24
CA LEU A 435 -0.51 -32.48 -21.64
C LEU A 435 -0.36 -32.24 -23.16
N TRP A 436 0.65 -32.87 -23.76
CA TRP A 436 1.03 -32.75 -25.16
C TRP A 436 1.05 -34.14 -25.79
#